data_AF-A0A919R0W2-F1
#
_entry.id   AF-A0A919R0W2-F1
#
_cell.length_a   1.000
_cell.length_b   1.000
_cell.length_c   1.000
_cell.angle_alpha   90.00
_cell.angle_beta   90.00
_cell.angle_gamma   90.00
#
_symmetry.space_group_name_H-M   'P 1'
#
loop_
_entity.id
_entity.type
_entity.pdbx_description
1 polymer ?
#
loop_
_entity_poly.entity_id
_entity_poly.type
_entity_poly.pdbx_seq_one_letter_code
_entity_poly.pdbx_strand_id
1 'polypeptide(L)'
;MSTTVTDEQIQALAATAKPYSLALLHWGPERTMDGAGAIELEHQRRMVSLRADGVIAILCPVVSDTVAGVAVMTVPAGEAAEIMAADPCVRAGMMRCEVHPCHGFPGDAIPG
;
A
#
# COMPACT_ATOMS: atom_id res chain seq x y z
N MET A 1 -25.05 9.05 17.65
CA MET A 1 -26.10 9.27 16.62
C MET A 1 -25.65 8.53 15.37
N SER A 2 -26.52 7.72 14.76
CA SER A 2 -26.20 7.08 13.47
C SER A 2 -26.52 8.07 12.37
N THR A 3 -25.53 8.47 11.57
CA THR A 3 -25.77 9.28 10.38
C THR A 3 -26.50 8.42 9.34
N THR A 4 -27.65 8.87 8.86
CA THR A 4 -28.34 8.22 7.73
C THR A 4 -27.75 8.72 6.42
N VAL A 5 -27.25 7.83 5.58
CA VAL A 5 -26.70 8.12 4.24
C VAL A 5 -27.78 7.83 3.19
N THR A 6 -27.96 8.71 2.20
CA THR A 6 -28.93 8.55 1.10
C THR A 6 -28.32 7.91 -0.14
N ASP A 7 -29.15 7.32 -1.00
CA ASP A 7 -28.71 6.77 -2.29
C ASP A 7 -28.06 7.85 -3.18
N GLU A 8 -28.58 9.07 -3.18
CA GLU A 8 -28.00 10.21 -3.90
C GLU A 8 -26.58 10.52 -3.42
N GLN A 9 -26.32 10.45 -2.11
CA GLN A 9 -24.97 10.64 -1.55
C GLN A 9 -24.01 9.53 -1.98
N ILE A 10 -24.48 8.27 -2.04
CA ILE A 10 -23.69 7.14 -2.53
C ILE A 10 -23.32 7.34 -4.01
N GLN A 11 -24.29 7.68 -4.85
CA GLN A 11 -24.06 7.93 -6.29
C GLN A 11 -23.13 9.12 -6.51
N ALA A 12 -23.29 10.20 -5.74
CA ALA A 12 -22.41 11.36 -5.80
C ALA A 12 -20.95 11.00 -5.45
N LEU A 13 -20.72 10.21 -4.40
CA LEU A 13 -19.39 9.73 -4.04
C LEU A 13 -18.81 8.80 -5.12
N ALA A 14 -19.61 7.83 -5.59
CA ALA A 14 -19.20 6.88 -6.62
C ALA A 14 -18.74 7.58 -7.91
N ALA A 15 -19.40 8.69 -8.29
CA ALA A 15 -19.02 9.50 -9.45
C ALA A 15 -17.64 10.17 -9.33
N THR A 16 -17.08 10.26 -8.11
CA THR A 16 -15.73 10.81 -7.87
C THR A 16 -14.62 9.76 -7.87
N ALA A 17 -14.97 8.48 -7.98
CA ALA A 17 -14.02 7.38 -7.94
C ALA A 17 -12.90 7.54 -8.98
N LYS A 18 -11.66 7.39 -8.55
CA LYS A 18 -10.49 7.36 -9.43
C LYS A 18 -9.79 6.01 -9.34
N PRO A 19 -9.12 5.55 -10.41
CA PRO A 19 -8.32 4.34 -10.36
C PRO A 19 -7.09 4.54 -9.46
N TYR A 20 -6.82 3.52 -8.65
CA TYR A 20 -5.65 3.38 -7.79
C TYR A 20 -5.17 1.93 -7.86
N SER A 21 -4.12 1.61 -7.12
CA SER A 21 -3.75 0.22 -6.84
C SER A 21 -3.50 -0.02 -5.37
N LEU A 22 -3.77 -1.23 -4.92
CA LEU A 22 -3.50 -1.72 -3.58
C LEU A 22 -2.32 -2.69 -3.64
N ALA A 23 -1.24 -2.39 -2.92
CA ALA A 23 -0.15 -3.32 -2.67
C ALA A 23 -0.33 -3.96 -1.28
N LEU A 24 -0.36 -5.29 -1.24
CA LEU A 24 -0.41 -6.10 -0.03
C LEU A 24 0.91 -6.85 0.11
N LEU A 25 1.63 -6.58 1.20
CA LEU A 25 2.93 -7.19 1.50
C LEU A 25 2.75 -8.29 2.54
N HIS A 26 3.15 -9.50 2.18
CA HIS A 26 3.23 -10.65 3.07
C HIS A 26 4.67 -10.89 3.50
N TRP A 27 4.88 -11.34 4.73
CA TRP A 27 6.19 -11.85 5.13
C TRP A 27 6.53 -13.11 4.34
N GLY A 28 7.77 -13.18 3.87
CA GLY A 28 8.36 -14.31 3.18
C GLY A 28 9.22 -15.18 4.10
N PRO A 29 9.69 -16.34 3.61
CA PRO A 29 10.50 -17.28 4.40
C PRO A 29 11.84 -16.68 4.85
N GLU A 30 12.39 -15.71 4.09
CA GLU A 30 13.69 -15.10 4.39
C GLU A 30 13.60 -13.91 5.37
N ARG A 31 12.44 -13.66 5.99
CA ARG A 31 12.20 -12.51 6.90
C ARG A 31 13.31 -12.32 7.94
N THR A 32 13.86 -13.41 8.46
CA THR A 32 14.84 -13.40 9.56
C THR A 32 16.24 -13.82 9.11
N MET A 33 16.58 -13.64 7.82
CA MET A 33 17.91 -13.92 7.30
C MET A 33 19.00 -13.02 7.91
N ASP A 34 20.26 -13.45 7.80
CA ASP A 34 21.39 -12.61 8.20
C ASP A 34 21.39 -11.29 7.41
N GLY A 35 21.49 -10.16 8.12
CA GLY A 35 21.41 -8.84 7.52
C GLY A 35 19.99 -8.30 7.27
N ALA A 36 18.93 -9.04 7.63
CA ALA A 36 17.54 -8.64 7.45
C ALA A 36 17.25 -7.21 7.94
N GLY A 37 17.78 -6.82 9.11
CA GLY A 37 17.56 -5.47 9.65
C GLY A 37 18.09 -4.33 8.76
N ALA A 38 19.18 -4.55 8.01
CA ALA A 38 19.71 -3.55 7.09
C ALA A 38 18.84 -3.43 5.82
N ILE A 39 18.36 -4.58 5.30
CA ILE A 39 17.47 -4.64 4.14
C ILE A 39 16.11 -4.02 4.49
N GLU A 40 15.57 -4.33 5.67
CA GLU A 40 14.31 -3.75 6.15
C GLU A 40 14.42 -2.24 6.31
N LEU A 41 15.55 -1.72 6.79
CA LEU A 41 15.78 -0.29 6.87
C LEU A 41 15.84 0.37 5.48
N GLU A 42 16.40 -0.29 4.46
CA GLU A 42 16.38 0.19 3.08
C GLU A 42 14.95 0.21 2.51
N HIS A 43 14.18 -0.85 2.75
CA HIS A 43 12.75 -0.93 2.45
C HIS A 43 11.98 0.23 3.09
N GLN A 44 12.14 0.45 4.40
CA GLN A 44 11.45 1.52 5.13
C GLN A 44 11.75 2.90 4.53
N ARG A 45 13.03 3.20 4.25
CA ARG A 45 13.42 4.46 3.60
C ARG A 45 12.73 4.62 2.24
N ARG A 46 12.74 3.56 1.43
CA ARG A 46 12.13 3.57 0.10
C ARG A 46 10.61 3.80 0.16
N MET A 47 9.90 3.09 1.03
CA MET A 47 8.45 3.25 1.19
C MET A 47 8.07 4.65 1.68
N VAL A 48 8.85 5.22 2.59
CA VAL A 48 8.65 6.61 3.05
C VAL A 48 8.93 7.61 1.93
N SER A 49 9.95 7.41 1.09
CA SER A 49 10.19 8.27 -0.08
C SER A 49 9.04 8.21 -1.08
N LEU A 50 8.55 7.01 -1.43
CA LEU A 50 7.39 6.86 -2.32
C LEU A 50 6.14 7.55 -1.78
N ARG A 51 5.96 7.54 -0.44
CA ARG A 51 4.89 8.31 0.21
C ARG A 51 5.13 9.82 0.08
N ALA A 52 6.35 10.29 0.34
CA ALA A 52 6.69 11.71 0.23
C ALA A 52 6.50 12.25 -1.20
N ASP A 53 6.80 11.42 -2.21
CA ASP A 53 6.61 11.74 -3.63
C ASP A 53 5.15 11.61 -4.10
N GLY A 54 4.24 11.20 -3.22
CA GLY A 54 2.81 11.05 -3.52
C GLY A 54 2.45 9.79 -4.31
N VAL A 55 3.42 8.92 -4.62
CA VAL A 55 3.17 7.62 -5.28
C VAL A 55 2.39 6.69 -4.36
N ILE A 56 2.69 6.70 -3.06
CA ILE A 56 1.88 6.04 -2.03
C ILE A 56 1.02 7.09 -1.33
N ALA A 57 -0.30 6.99 -1.50
CA ALA A 57 -1.26 7.84 -0.82
C ALA A 57 -1.43 7.45 0.66
N ILE A 58 -1.55 6.15 0.93
CA ILE A 58 -1.70 5.59 2.28
C ILE A 58 -0.65 4.50 2.48
N LEU A 59 0.23 4.68 3.47
CA LEU A 59 1.23 3.70 3.88
C LEU A 59 0.85 3.15 5.26
N CYS A 60 0.59 1.85 5.35
CA CYS A 60 0.12 1.20 6.56
C CYS A 60 0.99 -0.03 6.89
N PRO A 61 2.04 0.12 7.72
CA PRO A 61 2.71 -1.02 8.32
C PRO A 61 1.71 -1.82 9.17
N VAL A 62 1.67 -3.14 8.99
CA VAL A 62 0.73 -4.01 9.70
C VAL A 62 1.47 -4.73 10.82
N VAL A 63 0.92 -4.66 12.04
CA VAL A 63 1.45 -5.39 13.20
C VAL A 63 0.92 -6.82 13.16
N SER A 64 1.56 -7.67 12.37
CA SER A 64 1.19 -9.08 12.16
C SER A 64 2.42 -9.94 11.87
N ASP A 65 2.31 -11.23 12.17
CA ASP A 65 3.33 -12.24 11.83
C ASP A 65 3.26 -12.70 10.36
N THR A 66 2.16 -12.43 9.66
CA THR A 66 1.93 -12.89 8.28
C THR A 66 1.87 -11.77 7.26
N VAL A 67 1.38 -10.59 7.66
CA VAL A 67 1.24 -9.41 6.79
C VAL A 67 2.21 -8.34 7.27
N ALA A 68 3.05 -7.86 6.37
CA ALA A 68 4.04 -6.84 6.65
C ALA A 68 3.46 -5.43 6.54
N GLY A 69 2.60 -5.20 5.55
CA GLY A 69 2.09 -3.88 5.27
C GLY A 69 1.08 -3.84 4.13
N VAL A 70 0.38 -2.71 4.06
CA VAL A 70 -0.53 -2.36 2.96
C VAL A 70 -0.18 -0.96 2.47
N ALA A 71 -0.20 -0.77 1.16
CA ALA A 71 -0.08 0.56 0.56
C ALA A 71 -1.19 0.80 -0.48
N VAL A 72 -1.84 1.96 -0.40
CA VAL A 72 -2.69 2.47 -1.49
C VAL A 72 -1.83 3.40 -2.33
N MET A 73 -1.67 3.08 -3.62
CA MET A 73 -0.79 3.77 -4.54
C MET A 73 -1.59 4.53 -5.60
N THR A 74 -1.10 5.70 -6.00
CA THR A 74 -1.75 6.61 -6.97
C THR A 74 -1.47 6.25 -8.42
N VAL A 75 -0.74 5.17 -8.66
CA VAL A 75 -0.36 4.67 -9.98
C VAL A 75 -1.20 3.45 -10.37
N PRO A 76 -1.32 3.11 -11.67
CA PRO A 76 -2.00 1.89 -12.10
C PRO A 76 -1.32 0.62 -11.60
N ALA A 77 -2.08 -0.48 -11.49
CA ALA A 77 -1.61 -1.75 -10.94
C ALA A 77 -0.35 -2.33 -11.62
N GLY A 78 -0.18 -2.13 -12.93
CA GLY A 78 1.02 -2.59 -13.65
C GLY A 78 2.29 -1.86 -13.19
N GLU A 79 2.23 -0.53 -13.12
CA GLU A 79 3.34 0.30 -12.64
C GLU A 79 3.60 0.05 -11.15
N ALA A 80 2.56 -0.08 -10.33
CA ALA A 80 2.72 -0.47 -8.93
C ALA A 80 3.42 -1.82 -8.76
N ALA A 81 3.10 -2.82 -9.59
CA ALA A 81 3.77 -4.12 -9.53
C ALA A 81 5.27 -4.01 -9.83
N GLU A 82 5.65 -3.21 -10.83
CA GLU A 82 7.06 -2.95 -11.15
C GLU A 82 7.78 -2.21 -10.02
N ILE A 83 7.14 -1.16 -9.47
CA ILE A 83 7.66 -0.41 -8.33
C ILE A 83 7.87 -1.34 -7.13
N MET A 84 6.90 -2.21 -6.82
CA MET A 84 7.00 -3.10 -5.66
C MET A 84 7.94 -4.27 -5.88
N ALA A 85 8.11 -4.75 -7.12
CA ALA A 85 9.11 -5.77 -7.45
C ALA A 85 10.56 -5.31 -7.23
N ALA A 86 10.81 -4.00 -7.34
CA ALA A 86 12.13 -3.40 -7.08
C ALA A 86 12.44 -3.24 -5.58
N ASP A 87 11.47 -3.48 -4.70
CA ASP A 87 11.62 -3.30 -3.26
C ASP A 87 12.72 -4.22 -2.67
N PRO A 88 13.62 -3.71 -1.80
CA PRO A 88 14.70 -4.50 -1.22
C PRO A 88 14.23 -5.77 -0.50
N CYS A 89 13.15 -5.69 0.29
CA CYS A 89 12.60 -6.84 1.00
C CYS A 89 11.96 -7.84 0.03
N VAL A 90 11.33 -7.36 -1.05
CA VAL A 90 10.75 -8.24 -2.09
C VAL A 90 11.85 -8.97 -2.85
N ARG A 91 12.89 -8.26 -3.30
CA ARG A 91 14.03 -8.89 -4.01
C ARG A 91 14.80 -9.88 -3.15
N ALA A 92 14.90 -9.63 -1.84
CA ALA A 92 15.55 -10.53 -0.90
C ALA A 92 14.69 -11.74 -0.48
N GLY A 93 13.42 -11.81 -0.92
CA GLY A 93 12.49 -12.86 -0.48
C GLY A 93 12.00 -12.71 0.97
N MET A 94 12.33 -11.59 1.63
CA MET A 94 11.83 -11.24 2.96
C MET A 94 10.35 -10.88 2.93
N MET A 95 9.86 -10.38 1.80
CA MET A 95 8.45 -10.09 1.56
C MET A 95 7.99 -10.62 0.20
N ARG A 96 6.70 -10.94 0.10
CA ARG A 96 6.00 -11.14 -1.18
C ARG A 96 4.99 -10.02 -1.36
N CYS A 97 4.89 -9.46 -2.56
CA CYS A 97 3.91 -8.41 -2.85
C CYS A 97 2.81 -8.93 -3.78
N GLU A 98 1.56 -8.66 -3.43
CA GLU A 98 0.39 -8.80 -4.29
C GLU A 98 -0.12 -7.40 -4.63
N VAL A 99 -0.47 -7.16 -5.90
CA VAL A 99 -0.98 -5.86 -6.35
C VAL A 99 -2.34 -6.05 -7.00
N HIS A 100 -3.32 -5.24 -6.57
CA HIS A 100 -4.68 -5.27 -7.09
C HIS A 100 -5.07 -3.89 -7.63
N PRO A 101 -5.71 -3.80 -8.81
CA PRO A 101 -6.36 -2.57 -9.23
C PRO A 101 -7.55 -2.29 -8.29
N CYS A 102 -7.72 -1.05 -7.89
CA CYS A 102 -8.86 -0.63 -7.08
C CYS A 102 -9.35 0.76 -7.49
N HIS A 103 -10.50 1.15 -6.95
CA HIS A 103 -10.97 2.53 -7.01
C HIS A 103 -10.97 3.11 -5.60
N GLY A 104 -10.66 4.39 -5.51
CA GLY A 104 -10.67 5.17 -4.27
C GLY A 104 -11.29 6.52 -4.52
N PHE A 105 -11.65 7.21 -3.44
CA PHE A 105 -12.30 8.51 -3.50
C PHE A 105 -11.29 9.58 -3.08
N PRO A 106 -10.87 10.47 -3.99
CA PRO A 106 -9.95 11.55 -3.66
C PRO A 106 -10.48 12.40 -2.48
N GLY A 107 -9.63 12.63 -1.49
CA GLY A 107 -10.00 13.32 -0.24
C GLY A 107 -10.13 12.37 0.94
N ASP A 108 -10.35 11.07 0.72
CA ASP A 108 -10.25 10.07 1.77
C ASP A 108 -8.80 10.00 2.29
N ALA A 109 -8.66 9.99 3.62
CA ALA A 109 -7.38 9.95 4.31
C ALA A 109 -7.52 9.26 5.66
N ILE A 110 -6.40 8.90 6.28
CA ILE A 110 -6.38 8.49 7.69
C ILE A 110 -6.54 9.77 8.53
N PRO A 111 -7.61 9.89 9.34
CA PRO A 111 -7.78 11.05 10.22
C PRO A 111 -6.76 11.01 11.36
N GLY A 112 -6.21 12.17 11.72
CA GLY A 112 -5.22 12.34 12.78
C GLY A 112 -4.78 13.79 12.93
#